data_AF-A0A1G4JG27-F1
#
_entry.id   AF-A0A1G4JG27-F1
#
_cell.length_a   1.000
_cell.length_b   1.000
_cell.length_c   1.000
_cell.angle_alpha   90.00
_cell.angle_beta   90.00
_cell.angle_gamma   90.00
#
_symmetry.space_group_name_H-M   'P 1'
#
loop_
_entity.id
_entity.type
_entity.pdbx_description
1 polymer ?
#
loop_
_entity_poly.entity_id
_entity_poly.type
_entity_poly.pdbx_seq_one_letter_code
_entity_poly.pdbx_strand_id
1 'polypeptide(L)'
;MVELRRSSRTKGSNDSNGAKRSPDQEAGMEGPETKKAKSTTYQAPEELEVGDKIPDIVLKNQENEDVSLKKVATENKVVVIFAYPKASTPGCTKQACAYRDNYEELKKMAAVFGLSTDSPNSQKNFATKQSLPYDLLSDPKRELIGILGAKKDASSTKRSHWVFSNGKLVDKRIGVVPEASVTDAINSARDASEQKDEVAKQEEDEGEEEEEEEEEIDDDDDDDDFAGDDAEDPALEEIGQEDDAEYDEKTLKNDQPAEDDIDGGKEDLADVQDE
;
A
#
# COMPACT_ATOMS: atom_id res chain seq x y z
N MET A 1 -64.68 -8.21 41.98
CA MET A 1 -65.68 -7.29 42.58
C MET A 1 -65.01 -6.78 43.85
N VAL A 2 -64.43 -5.58 43.92
CA VAL A 2 -65.00 -4.21 43.94
C VAL A 2 -63.80 -3.26 43.61
N GLU A 3 -63.76 -2.52 42.49
CA GLU A 3 -64.13 -1.08 42.33
C GLU A 3 -63.58 -0.13 43.44
N LEU A 4 -63.09 1.10 43.27
CA LEU A 4 -63.05 2.12 42.20
C LEU A 4 -62.31 3.36 42.78
N ARG A 5 -61.99 4.32 41.89
CA ARG A 5 -61.95 5.80 42.10
C ARG A 5 -60.63 6.53 42.45
N ARG A 6 -60.05 7.03 41.35
CA ARG A 6 -59.54 8.39 41.07
C ARG A 6 -60.09 9.51 41.98
N SER A 7 -59.24 10.49 42.31
CA SER A 7 -59.51 11.95 42.42
C SER A 7 -58.22 12.64 42.91
N SER A 8 -57.54 13.55 42.19
CA SER A 8 -57.89 14.90 41.68
C SER A 8 -57.38 16.01 42.59
N ARG A 9 -57.06 17.16 41.95
CA ARG A 9 -57.11 18.54 42.47
C ARG A 9 -55.74 19.11 42.90
N THR A 10 -54.99 19.80 42.02
CA THR A 10 -55.08 21.24 41.59
C THR A 10 -54.70 22.19 42.72
N LYS A 11 -54.10 23.37 42.56
CA LYS A 11 -53.63 24.21 41.45
C LYS A 11 -53.26 25.53 42.13
N GLY A 12 -52.33 26.25 41.52
CA GLY A 12 -52.35 27.71 41.53
C GLY A 12 -51.23 28.33 42.37
N SER A 13 -50.64 29.44 41.94
CA SER A 13 -50.95 30.37 40.84
C SER A 13 -49.68 31.23 40.66
N ASN A 14 -49.23 31.50 39.43
CA ASN A 14 -49.63 32.65 38.60
C ASN A 14 -49.20 33.97 39.23
N ASP A 15 -48.37 34.78 38.58
CA ASP A 15 -48.70 35.71 37.48
C ASP A 15 -47.38 36.43 37.14
N SER A 16 -47.10 37.12 36.03
CA SER A 16 -47.73 37.52 34.76
C SER A 16 -46.60 38.32 34.07
N ASN A 17 -46.48 38.48 32.75
CA ASN A 17 -47.23 39.37 31.88
C ASN A 17 -46.38 39.47 30.59
N GLY A 18 -46.83 39.09 29.39
CA GLY A 18 -47.48 39.97 28.39
C GLY A 18 -46.46 40.76 27.56
N ALA A 19 -46.52 40.97 26.24
CA ALA A 19 -47.48 40.65 25.18
C ALA A 19 -46.87 41.05 23.80
N LYS A 20 -47.26 40.31 22.75
CA LYS A 20 -47.57 40.72 21.34
C LYS A 20 -46.59 41.59 20.49
N ARG A 21 -46.25 41.11 19.28
CA ARG A 21 -46.73 41.55 17.93
C ARG A 21 -45.83 41.04 16.78
N SER A 22 -46.44 40.66 15.65
CA SER A 22 -45.83 40.30 14.33
C SER A 22 -45.75 41.54 13.39
N PRO A 23 -45.52 41.40 12.07
CA PRO A 23 -44.27 41.14 11.29
C PRO A 23 -43.92 42.30 10.31
N ASP A 24 -42.73 42.33 9.68
CA ASP A 24 -42.46 42.67 8.25
C ASP A 24 -40.94 42.87 7.90
N GLN A 25 -40.60 42.45 6.67
CA GLN A 25 -39.64 43.00 5.68
C GLN A 25 -38.10 42.79 5.70
N GLU A 26 -37.69 41.97 4.71
CA GLU A 26 -36.66 42.12 3.65
C GLU A 26 -35.36 42.93 3.85
N ALA A 27 -34.24 42.21 3.66
CA ALA A 27 -33.13 42.48 2.72
C ALA A 27 -32.21 41.23 2.79
N GLY A 28 -31.84 40.49 1.74
CA GLY A 28 -31.34 40.95 0.45
C GLY A 28 -29.84 41.22 0.58
N MET A 29 -28.99 40.21 0.37
CA MET A 29 -27.65 40.36 -0.21
C MET A 29 -27.06 38.98 -0.51
N GLU A 30 -26.97 38.72 -1.81
CA GLU A 30 -26.33 37.57 -2.43
C GLU A 30 -24.83 37.52 -2.06
N GLY A 31 -24.35 36.33 -1.72
CA GLY A 31 -22.94 36.02 -1.53
C GLY A 31 -22.47 35.06 -2.63
N PRO A 32 -21.25 35.25 -3.17
CA PRO A 32 -20.96 35.01 -4.57
C PRO A 32 -20.62 33.57 -4.93
N GLU A 33 -20.97 33.27 -6.17
CA GLU A 33 -20.56 32.15 -7.00
C GLU A 33 -19.12 31.69 -6.72
N THR A 34 -18.98 30.50 -6.13
CA THR A 34 -17.75 29.72 -6.28
C THR A 34 -17.89 28.86 -7.53
N LYS A 35 -17.10 29.27 -8.51
CA LYS A 35 -16.87 28.68 -9.81
C LYS A 35 -16.89 27.16 -9.73
N LYS A 36 -17.67 26.57 -10.63
CA LYS A 36 -17.64 25.16 -11.03
C LYS A 36 -16.19 24.68 -11.16
N ALA A 37 -15.67 24.07 -10.09
CA ALA A 37 -14.62 23.09 -10.25
C ALA A 37 -15.27 21.97 -11.05
N LYS A 38 -14.84 21.83 -12.31
CA LYS A 38 -15.20 20.69 -13.15
C LYS A 38 -14.87 19.45 -12.33
N SER A 39 -15.90 18.81 -11.79
CA SER A 39 -15.84 17.47 -11.27
C SER A 39 -15.38 16.62 -12.45
N THR A 40 -14.08 16.35 -12.49
CA THR A 40 -13.52 15.34 -13.37
C THR A 40 -14.22 14.06 -12.98
N THR A 41 -15.17 13.65 -13.81
CA THR A 41 -15.87 12.39 -13.71
C THR A 41 -14.79 11.30 -13.72
N TYR A 42 -14.46 10.76 -12.55
CA TYR A 42 -13.72 9.52 -12.45
C TYR A 42 -14.65 8.46 -13.04
N GLN A 43 -14.40 8.11 -14.31
CA GLN A 43 -14.84 6.84 -14.84
C GLN A 43 -14.26 5.79 -13.89
N ALA A 44 -15.11 5.09 -13.14
CA ALA A 44 -14.67 3.91 -12.40
C ALA A 44 -14.04 2.97 -13.44
N PRO A 45 -12.79 2.49 -13.25
CA PRO A 45 -12.19 1.57 -14.19
C PRO A 45 -13.08 0.34 -14.33
N GLU A 46 -13.17 -0.15 -15.57
CA GLU A 46 -13.52 -1.53 -15.81
C GLU A 46 -12.67 -2.43 -14.92
N GLU A 47 -13.27 -3.53 -14.49
CA GLU A 47 -12.66 -4.49 -13.58
C GLU A 47 -11.27 -4.93 -14.06
N LEU A 48 -10.28 -4.96 -13.17
CA LEU A 48 -8.89 -5.27 -13.48
C LEU A 48 -8.76 -6.73 -13.94
N GLU A 49 -8.04 -6.98 -15.03
CA GLU A 49 -7.76 -8.30 -15.58
C GLU A 49 -6.29 -8.71 -15.38
N VAL A 50 -5.99 -9.99 -15.57
CA VAL A 50 -4.62 -10.50 -15.47
C VAL A 50 -3.76 -9.82 -16.55
N GLY A 51 -2.62 -9.28 -16.16
CA GLY A 51 -1.72 -8.48 -16.98
C GLY A 51 -1.79 -6.97 -16.70
N ASP A 52 -2.87 -6.49 -16.08
CA ASP A 52 -3.06 -5.07 -15.82
C ASP A 52 -2.15 -4.55 -14.70
N LYS A 53 -1.85 -3.25 -14.75
CA LYS A 53 -1.04 -2.58 -13.73
C LYS A 53 -1.84 -2.37 -12.45
N ILE A 54 -1.16 -2.43 -11.30
CA ILE A 54 -1.76 -2.12 -10.00
C ILE A 54 -2.31 -0.67 -10.01
N PRO A 55 -3.55 -0.45 -9.54
CA PRO A 55 -4.15 0.88 -9.59
C PRO A 55 -3.48 1.82 -8.57
N ASP A 56 -3.39 3.10 -8.94
CA ASP A 56 -2.82 4.14 -8.08
C ASP A 56 -3.85 4.62 -7.06
N ILE A 57 -3.96 3.89 -5.96
CA ILE A 57 -4.89 4.17 -4.86
C ILE A 57 -4.10 4.25 -3.56
N VAL A 58 -4.51 5.22 -2.74
CA VAL A 58 -4.01 5.39 -1.38
C VAL A 58 -5.10 5.00 -0.40
N LEU A 59 -4.81 4.02 0.46
CA LEU A 59 -5.72 3.53 1.50
C LEU A 59 -5.08 3.67 2.88
N LYS A 60 -5.91 3.68 3.92
CA LYS A 60 -5.40 3.69 5.29
C LYS A 60 -5.13 2.28 5.79
N ASN A 61 -4.01 2.08 6.47
CA ASN A 61 -3.75 0.85 7.22
C ASN A 61 -4.45 0.87 8.60
N GLN A 62 -4.22 -0.18 9.40
CA GLN A 62 -4.73 -0.32 10.77
C GLN A 62 -4.20 0.76 11.74
N GLU A 63 -3.08 1.40 11.44
CA GLU A 63 -2.48 2.46 12.26
C GLU A 63 -2.96 3.86 11.85
N ASN A 64 -3.78 3.97 10.81
CA ASN A 64 -4.21 5.21 10.13
C ASN A 64 -3.11 5.88 9.29
N GLU A 65 -2.08 5.15 8.93
CA GLU A 65 -1.07 5.60 7.97
C GLU A 65 -1.58 5.38 6.55
N ASP A 66 -1.22 6.31 5.66
CA ASP A 66 -1.59 6.26 4.26
C ASP A 66 -0.62 5.34 3.49
N VAL A 67 -1.16 4.30 2.87
CA VAL A 67 -0.43 3.29 2.10
C VAL A 67 -0.78 3.44 0.62
N SER A 68 0.20 3.84 -0.18
CA SER A 68 0.08 3.93 -1.64
C SER A 68 0.42 2.58 -2.28
N LEU A 69 -0.54 1.95 -2.95
CA LEU A 69 -0.33 0.63 -3.57
C LEU A 69 0.76 0.63 -4.63
N LYS A 70 0.88 1.72 -5.40
CA LYS A 70 1.92 1.88 -6.41
C LYS A 70 3.32 1.87 -5.79
N LYS A 71 3.50 2.57 -4.67
CA LYS A 71 4.77 2.59 -3.91
C LYS A 71 5.11 1.19 -3.40
N VAL A 72 4.13 0.52 -2.79
CA VAL A 72 4.29 -0.86 -2.31
C VAL A 72 4.73 -1.81 -3.43
N ALA A 73 4.13 -1.69 -4.62
CA ALA A 73 4.47 -2.53 -5.77
C ALA A 73 5.80 -2.19 -6.45
N THR A 74 6.33 -0.98 -6.25
CA THR A 74 7.69 -0.62 -6.70
C THR A 74 8.76 -1.07 -5.70
N GLU A 75 8.45 -1.02 -4.41
CA GLU A 75 9.36 -1.46 -3.34
C GLU A 75 9.43 -2.99 -3.21
N ASN A 76 8.33 -3.68 -3.53
CA ASN A 76 8.23 -5.14 -3.40
C ASN A 76 8.03 -5.77 -4.77
N LYS A 77 8.84 -6.79 -5.08
CA LYS A 77 8.74 -7.56 -6.33
C LYS A 77 7.38 -8.22 -6.48
N VAL A 78 6.89 -8.83 -5.41
CA VAL A 78 5.57 -9.49 -5.38
C VAL A 78 4.72 -8.89 -4.27
N VAL A 79 3.43 -8.67 -4.55
CA VAL A 79 2.46 -8.17 -3.58
C VAL A 79 1.23 -9.07 -3.61
N VAL A 80 0.88 -9.62 -2.45
CA VAL A 80 -0.32 -10.44 -2.26
C VAL A 80 -1.35 -9.60 -1.51
N ILE A 81 -2.52 -9.43 -2.11
CA ILE A 81 -3.66 -8.75 -1.47
C ILE A 81 -4.79 -9.76 -1.34
N PHE A 82 -5.35 -9.93 -0.15
CA PHE A 82 -6.52 -10.80 0.06
C PHE A 82 -7.69 -10.01 0.64
N ALA A 83 -8.86 -10.11 0.00
CA ALA A 83 -10.08 -9.45 0.46
C ALA A 83 -10.94 -10.38 1.33
N TYR A 84 -11.52 -9.82 2.37
CA TYR A 84 -12.49 -10.49 3.22
C TYR A 84 -13.73 -9.61 3.50
N PRO A 85 -14.93 -10.21 3.65
CA PRO A 85 -16.17 -9.45 3.82
C PRO A 85 -16.22 -8.61 5.10
N LYS A 86 -15.73 -9.15 6.22
CA LYS A 86 -15.81 -8.51 7.55
C LYS A 86 -14.78 -9.07 8.53
N ALA A 87 -14.02 -8.19 9.15
CA ALA A 87 -13.05 -8.51 10.19
C ALA A 87 -13.67 -9.23 11.39
N SER A 88 -12.87 -10.02 12.11
CA SER A 88 -13.29 -10.74 13.34
C SER A 88 -14.48 -11.70 13.18
N THR A 89 -14.80 -12.14 11.96
CA THR A 89 -15.81 -13.18 11.72
C THR A 89 -15.13 -14.54 11.53
N PRO A 90 -15.76 -15.67 11.91
CA PRO A 90 -15.08 -16.97 11.95
C PRO A 90 -14.35 -17.37 10.66
N GLY A 91 -14.97 -17.15 9.50
CA GLY A 91 -14.33 -17.46 8.22
C GLY A 91 -13.19 -16.50 7.84
N CYS A 92 -13.29 -15.22 8.21
CA CYS A 92 -12.25 -14.22 7.95
C CYS A 92 -11.06 -14.40 8.89
N THR A 93 -11.32 -14.72 10.16
CA THR A 93 -10.30 -15.10 11.13
C THR A 93 -9.50 -16.30 10.64
N LYS A 94 -10.15 -17.36 10.15
CA LYS A 94 -9.45 -18.53 9.60
C LYS A 94 -8.51 -18.16 8.44
N GLN A 95 -9.00 -17.37 7.47
CA GLN A 95 -8.17 -16.96 6.34
C GLN A 95 -6.97 -16.11 6.80
N ALA A 96 -7.20 -15.11 7.66
CA ALA A 96 -6.13 -14.25 8.16
C ALA A 96 -5.10 -15.03 9.00
N CYS A 97 -5.56 -15.91 9.89
CA CYS A 97 -4.65 -16.76 10.65
C CYS A 97 -3.84 -17.68 9.74
N ALA A 98 -4.44 -18.23 8.67
CA ALA A 98 -3.71 -19.04 7.72
C ALA A 98 -2.61 -18.23 6.98
N TYR A 99 -2.85 -16.96 6.63
CA TYR A 99 -1.79 -16.09 6.10
C TYR A 99 -0.72 -15.80 7.13
N ARG A 100 -1.08 -15.56 8.40
CA ARG A 100 -0.12 -15.36 9.50
C ARG A 100 0.78 -16.59 9.66
N ASP A 101 0.19 -17.77 9.67
CA ASP A 101 0.91 -19.01 9.94
C ASP A 101 1.93 -19.32 8.81
N ASN A 102 1.70 -18.80 7.60
CA ASN A 102 2.61 -18.91 6.45
C ASN A 102 3.38 -17.59 6.15
N TYR A 103 3.28 -16.58 7.01
CA TYR A 103 3.83 -15.25 6.74
C TYR A 103 5.36 -15.24 6.67
N GLU A 104 6.02 -16.09 7.45
CA GLU A 104 7.49 -16.20 7.47
C GLU A 104 8.08 -16.65 6.12
N GLU A 105 7.33 -17.46 5.37
CA GLU A 105 7.68 -17.86 4.02
C GLU A 105 7.30 -16.75 3.02
N LEU A 106 6.07 -16.25 3.12
CA LEU A 106 5.56 -15.21 2.23
C LEU A 106 6.41 -13.94 2.27
N LYS A 107 6.83 -13.45 3.44
CA LYS A 107 7.59 -12.19 3.58
C LYS A 107 8.93 -12.19 2.85
N LYS A 108 9.49 -13.37 2.52
CA LYS A 108 10.74 -13.49 1.76
C LYS A 108 10.53 -13.25 0.26
N MET A 109 9.31 -13.47 -0.22
CA MET A 109 8.95 -13.43 -1.64
C MET A 109 8.01 -12.25 -1.95
N ALA A 110 7.09 -11.94 -1.03
CA ALA A 110 5.97 -11.03 -1.23
C ALA A 110 5.61 -10.22 0.01
N ALA A 111 5.14 -8.99 -0.21
CA ALA A 111 4.42 -8.22 0.80
C ALA A 111 2.95 -8.64 0.85
N VAL A 112 2.41 -8.88 2.05
CA VAL A 112 1.04 -9.39 2.25
C VAL A 112 0.16 -8.31 2.84
N PHE A 113 -1.03 -8.10 2.26
CA PHE A 113 -2.01 -7.14 2.75
C PHE A 113 -3.41 -7.75 2.84
N GLY A 114 -4.08 -7.54 3.98
CA GLY A 114 -5.50 -7.83 4.12
C GLY A 114 -6.36 -6.64 3.69
N LEU A 115 -7.45 -6.87 2.96
CA LEU A 115 -8.33 -5.81 2.45
C LEU A 115 -9.78 -6.02 2.91
N SER A 116 -10.40 -4.98 3.45
CA SER A 116 -11.82 -5.00 3.81
C SER A 116 -12.44 -3.61 3.81
N THR A 117 -13.76 -3.55 3.96
CA THR A 117 -14.48 -2.27 4.11
C THR A 117 -14.55 -1.79 5.57
N ASP A 118 -13.93 -2.53 6.49
CA ASP A 118 -13.92 -2.17 7.92
C ASP A 118 -13.01 -0.96 8.17
N SER A 119 -13.35 -0.16 9.19
CA SER A 119 -12.58 1.03 9.55
C SER A 119 -11.17 0.67 10.06
N PRO A 120 -10.20 1.61 10.00
CA PRO A 120 -8.84 1.40 10.53
C PRO A 120 -8.83 0.90 11.98
N ASN A 121 -9.71 1.44 12.83
CA ASN A 121 -9.83 1.00 14.22
C ASN A 121 -10.33 -0.45 14.35
N SER A 122 -11.25 -0.88 13.48
CA SER A 122 -11.74 -2.26 13.47
C SER A 122 -10.66 -3.22 12.98
N GLN A 123 -9.91 -2.82 11.95
CA GLN A 123 -8.72 -3.51 11.44
C GLN A 123 -7.67 -3.67 12.54
N LYS A 124 -7.34 -2.60 13.28
CA LYS A 124 -6.39 -2.62 14.40
C LYS A 124 -6.79 -3.63 15.47
N ASN A 125 -8.04 -3.56 15.91
CA ASN A 125 -8.56 -4.52 16.89
C ASN A 125 -8.46 -5.97 16.39
N PHE A 126 -8.68 -6.20 15.10
CA PHE A 126 -8.57 -7.53 14.50
C PHE A 126 -7.11 -8.01 14.43
N ALA A 127 -6.21 -7.15 13.96
CA ALA A 127 -4.77 -7.41 13.90
C ALA A 127 -4.21 -7.74 15.30
N THR A 128 -4.54 -6.94 16.32
CA THR A 128 -4.10 -7.19 17.71
C THR A 128 -4.69 -8.49 18.27
N LYS A 129 -5.98 -8.75 18.07
CA LYS A 129 -6.64 -9.96 18.61
C LYS A 129 -6.12 -11.26 18.01
N GLN A 130 -5.68 -11.23 16.76
CA GLN A 130 -5.20 -12.41 16.05
C GLN A 130 -3.67 -12.43 15.90
N SER A 131 -2.98 -11.42 16.44
CA SER A 131 -1.53 -11.21 16.32
C SER A 131 -1.06 -11.30 14.86
N LEU A 132 -1.71 -10.53 13.98
CA LEU A 132 -1.38 -10.52 12.56
C LEU A 132 -0.11 -9.68 12.31
N PRO A 133 0.92 -10.23 11.65
CA PRO A 133 2.23 -9.59 11.48
C PRO A 133 2.34 -8.74 10.20
N TYR A 134 1.21 -8.48 9.54
CA TYR A 134 1.13 -7.78 8.26
C TYR A 134 0.01 -6.74 8.29
N ASP A 135 0.03 -5.83 7.32
CA ASP A 135 -0.87 -4.68 7.27
C ASP A 135 -2.28 -5.04 6.77
N LEU A 136 -3.25 -4.32 7.30
CA LEU A 136 -4.66 -4.42 6.94
C LEU A 136 -5.18 -3.08 6.39
N LEU A 137 -5.53 -3.08 5.11
CA LEU A 137 -6.01 -1.93 4.35
C LEU A 137 -7.52 -1.76 4.52
N SER A 138 -7.92 -0.56 4.95
CA SER A 138 -9.30 -0.12 5.10
C SER A 138 -9.79 0.58 3.82
N ASP A 139 -10.71 -0.05 3.10
CA ASP A 139 -11.38 0.49 1.91
C ASP A 139 -12.88 0.71 2.15
N PRO A 140 -13.28 1.73 2.93
CA PRO A 140 -14.70 1.98 3.25
C PRO A 140 -15.51 2.39 2.03
N LYS A 141 -14.87 2.97 1.01
CA LYS A 141 -15.49 3.44 -0.24
C LYS A 141 -15.61 2.35 -1.31
N ARG A 142 -14.92 1.22 -1.14
CA ARG A 142 -14.88 0.11 -2.11
C ARG A 142 -14.27 0.52 -3.45
N GLU A 143 -13.33 1.44 -3.42
CA GLU A 143 -12.62 1.92 -4.62
C GLU A 143 -11.72 0.79 -5.13
N LEU A 144 -10.84 0.26 -4.27
CA LEU A 144 -9.95 -0.85 -4.61
C LEU A 144 -10.73 -2.16 -4.78
N ILE A 145 -11.63 -2.49 -3.85
CA ILE A 145 -12.47 -3.71 -3.93
C ILE A 145 -13.28 -3.74 -5.24
N GLY A 146 -13.72 -2.57 -5.69
CA GLY A 146 -14.45 -2.42 -6.95
C GLY A 146 -13.61 -2.69 -8.17
N ILE A 147 -12.44 -2.05 -8.25
CA ILE A 147 -11.51 -2.21 -9.37
C ILE A 147 -11.03 -3.66 -9.46
N LEU A 148 -10.81 -4.32 -8.33
CA LEU A 148 -10.36 -5.71 -8.29
C LEU A 148 -11.46 -6.75 -8.60
N GLY A 149 -12.71 -6.35 -8.81
CA GLY A 149 -13.81 -7.26 -9.18
C GLY A 149 -14.46 -8.02 -8.02
N ALA A 150 -14.11 -7.69 -6.78
CA ALA A 150 -14.61 -8.40 -5.59
C ALA A 150 -15.94 -7.87 -5.04
N LYS A 151 -16.68 -7.04 -5.78
CA LYS A 151 -18.03 -6.62 -5.38
C LYS A 151 -18.98 -7.83 -5.42
N LYS A 152 -19.66 -8.12 -4.30
CA LYS A 152 -20.73 -9.14 -4.25
C LYS A 152 -22.10 -8.50 -4.44
N ASP A 153 -22.39 -7.56 -3.56
CA ASP A 153 -23.65 -6.80 -3.48
C ASP A 153 -23.31 -5.37 -3.04
N ALA A 154 -24.28 -4.47 -3.03
CA ALA A 154 -24.10 -3.07 -2.59
C ALA A 154 -23.44 -2.95 -1.20
N SER A 155 -23.58 -3.97 -0.34
CA SER A 155 -23.05 -3.97 1.02
C SER A 155 -22.09 -5.10 1.34
N SER A 156 -21.70 -5.98 0.40
CA SER A 156 -20.79 -7.10 0.68
C SER A 156 -19.65 -7.25 -0.33
N THR A 157 -18.54 -7.83 0.14
CA THR A 157 -17.33 -8.13 -0.64
C THR A 157 -17.20 -9.64 -0.78
N LYS A 158 -16.83 -10.13 -1.96
CA LYS A 158 -16.48 -11.53 -2.19
C LYS A 158 -15.10 -11.79 -1.59
N ARG A 159 -14.96 -12.88 -0.84
CA ARG A 159 -13.66 -13.34 -0.37
C ARG A 159 -12.80 -13.67 -1.59
N SER A 160 -11.64 -13.06 -1.70
CA SER A 160 -10.83 -13.07 -2.93
C SER A 160 -9.35 -12.89 -2.60
N HIS A 161 -8.46 -13.21 -3.53
CA HIS A 161 -7.05 -12.80 -3.46
C HIS A 161 -6.51 -12.45 -4.84
N TRP A 162 -5.44 -11.66 -4.84
CA TRP A 162 -4.72 -11.21 -6.01
C TRP A 162 -3.23 -11.25 -5.73
N VAL A 163 -2.46 -11.65 -6.73
CA VAL A 163 -1.00 -11.65 -6.69
C VAL A 163 -0.50 -10.73 -7.79
N PHE A 164 0.23 -9.70 -7.40
CA PHE A 164 0.89 -8.78 -8.32
C PHE A 164 2.39 -9.08 -8.35
N SER A 165 3.00 -9.06 -9.53
CA SER A 165 4.44 -9.15 -9.75
C SER A 165 4.92 -7.95 -10.56
N ASN A 166 5.94 -7.25 -10.07
CA ASN A 166 6.48 -6.03 -10.66
C ASN A 166 5.38 -5.00 -11.02
N GLY A 167 4.39 -4.88 -10.15
CA GLY A 167 3.24 -3.99 -10.34
C GLY A 167 2.23 -4.41 -11.42
N LYS A 168 2.31 -5.62 -11.97
CA LYS A 168 1.29 -6.21 -12.86
C LYS A 168 0.53 -7.33 -12.16
N LEU A 169 -0.76 -7.47 -12.42
CA LEU A 169 -1.59 -8.54 -11.87
C LEU A 169 -1.26 -9.88 -12.57
N VAL A 170 -0.80 -10.88 -11.82
CA VAL A 170 -0.44 -12.21 -12.35
C VAL A 170 -1.51 -13.24 -12.06
N ASP A 171 -2.10 -13.23 -10.87
CA ASP A 171 -3.17 -14.14 -10.49
C ASP A 171 -4.32 -13.38 -9.82
N LYS A 172 -5.55 -13.76 -10.19
CA LYS A 172 -6.80 -13.16 -9.73
C LYS A 172 -7.79 -14.27 -9.38
N ARG A 173 -8.16 -14.36 -8.10
CA ARG A 173 -9.13 -15.35 -7.62
C ARG A 173 -10.26 -14.69 -6.86
N ILE A 174 -11.47 -14.78 -7.41
CA ILE A 174 -12.69 -14.23 -6.82
C ILE A 174 -13.56 -15.37 -6.26
N GLY A 175 -14.06 -15.22 -5.03
CA GLY A 175 -14.95 -16.21 -4.42
C GLY A 175 -14.23 -17.43 -3.84
N VAL A 176 -13.05 -17.22 -3.26
CA VAL A 176 -12.20 -18.29 -2.73
C VAL A 176 -12.68 -18.80 -1.37
N VAL A 177 -12.33 -20.06 -1.07
CA VAL A 177 -12.43 -20.59 0.29
C VAL A 177 -11.24 -20.13 1.13
N PRO A 178 -11.39 -19.97 2.46
CA PRO A 178 -10.35 -19.42 3.34
C PRO A 178 -8.97 -20.09 3.22
N GLU A 179 -8.95 -21.43 3.17
CA GLU A 179 -7.70 -22.20 3.21
C GLU A 179 -7.02 -22.27 1.84
N ALA A 180 -7.78 -22.57 0.77
CA ALA A 180 -7.23 -22.59 -0.58
C ALA A 180 -6.63 -21.23 -1.00
N SER A 181 -7.20 -20.13 -0.51
CA SER A 181 -6.68 -18.78 -0.78
C SER A 181 -5.19 -18.62 -0.45
N VAL A 182 -4.71 -19.27 0.62
CA VAL A 182 -3.32 -19.10 1.05
C VAL A 182 -2.40 -19.95 0.21
N THR A 183 -2.75 -21.23 -0.01
CA THR A 183 -1.95 -22.15 -0.82
C THR A 183 -1.83 -21.67 -2.26
N ASP A 184 -2.94 -21.24 -2.87
CA ASP A 184 -2.95 -20.71 -4.25
C ASP A 184 -2.06 -19.46 -4.34
N ALA A 185 -2.19 -18.53 -3.38
CA ALA A 185 -1.38 -17.31 -3.36
C ALA A 185 0.12 -17.59 -3.17
N ILE A 186 0.50 -18.58 -2.35
CA ILE A 186 1.91 -18.98 -2.16
C ILE A 186 2.46 -19.55 -3.48
N ASN A 187 1.73 -20.46 -4.11
CA ASN A 187 2.15 -21.06 -5.38
C ASN A 187 2.32 -19.99 -6.46
N SER A 188 1.32 -19.12 -6.63
CA SER A 188 1.39 -18.03 -7.61
C SER A 188 2.49 -17.01 -7.29
N ALA A 189 2.75 -16.71 -6.01
CA ALA A 189 3.86 -15.84 -5.62
C ALA A 189 5.22 -16.47 -5.91
N ARG A 190 5.35 -17.78 -5.72
CA ARG A 190 6.56 -18.54 -6.06
C ARG A 190 6.78 -18.55 -7.57
N ASP A 191 5.78 -18.94 -8.35
CA ASP A 191 5.86 -18.95 -9.81
C ASP A 191 6.20 -17.56 -10.36
N ALA A 192 5.58 -16.51 -9.80
CA ALA A 192 5.86 -15.12 -10.18
C ALA A 192 7.27 -14.64 -9.80
N SER A 193 7.88 -15.24 -8.77
CA SER A 193 9.27 -14.97 -8.40
C SER A 193 10.28 -15.73 -9.27
N GLU A 194 9.89 -16.90 -9.78
CA GLU A 194 10.70 -17.79 -10.64
C GLU A 194 10.66 -17.38 -12.13
N GLN A 195 9.58 -16.74 -12.61
CA GLN A 195 9.47 -16.19 -13.98
C GLN A 195 10.54 -15.14 -14.34
N LYS A 196 11.42 -14.78 -13.41
CA LYS A 196 12.58 -13.92 -13.63
C LYS A 196 13.72 -14.62 -14.40
N ASP A 197 13.75 -15.95 -14.44
CA ASP A 197 14.84 -16.67 -15.14
C ASP A 197 14.61 -16.81 -16.66
N GLU A 198 13.37 -16.63 -17.14
CA GLU A 198 13.06 -16.73 -18.58
C GLU A 198 12.90 -15.37 -19.28
N VAL A 199 12.33 -14.35 -18.62
CA VAL A 199 12.12 -13.03 -19.26
C VAL A 199 13.40 -12.19 -19.30
N ALA A 200 14.31 -12.34 -18.33
CA ALA A 200 15.64 -11.72 -18.39
C ALA A 200 16.51 -12.27 -19.54
N LYS A 201 16.09 -13.35 -20.21
CA LYS A 201 16.77 -13.94 -21.36
C LYS A 201 16.22 -13.48 -22.71
N GLN A 202 15.13 -12.72 -22.71
CA GLN A 202 14.50 -12.18 -23.92
C GLN A 202 14.69 -10.67 -24.07
N GLU A 203 14.91 -9.92 -22.96
CA GLU A 203 15.20 -8.48 -23.03
C GLU A 203 16.69 -8.16 -23.33
N GLU A 204 17.56 -9.17 -23.43
CA GLU A 204 18.95 -9.02 -23.92
C GLU A 204 19.09 -9.31 -25.44
N ASP A 205 18.03 -9.75 -26.13
CA ASP A 205 18.08 -10.14 -27.56
C ASP A 205 17.52 -9.08 -28.53
N GLU A 206 16.81 -8.04 -28.04
CA GLU A 206 16.25 -6.96 -28.88
C GLU A 206 16.98 -5.61 -28.71
N GLY A 207 18.12 -5.60 -28.01
CA GLY A 207 18.94 -4.39 -27.76
C GLY A 207 20.18 -4.24 -28.65
N GLU A 208 20.49 -5.23 -29.50
CA GLU A 208 21.66 -5.23 -30.41
C GLU A 208 21.21 -5.32 -31.89
N GLU A 209 20.31 -4.46 -32.36
CA GLU A 209 20.09 -4.28 -33.81
C GLU A 209 19.83 -2.79 -34.18
N GLU A 210 20.50 -1.83 -33.55
CA GLU A 210 20.50 -0.43 -34.08
C GLU A 210 21.83 0.31 -33.84
N GLU A 211 23.01 -0.31 -34.00
CA GLU A 211 24.28 0.45 -34.09
C GLU A 211 25.34 -0.21 -34.99
N GLU A 212 25.03 -0.66 -36.21
CA GLU A 212 26.07 -0.94 -37.23
C GLU A 212 25.54 -0.67 -38.65
N GLU A 213 25.42 0.60 -39.03
CA GLU A 213 25.62 1.03 -40.42
C GLU A 213 26.83 1.95 -40.45
N GLU A 214 28.01 1.33 -40.56
CA GLU A 214 29.27 2.01 -40.82
C GLU A 214 29.24 2.65 -42.21
N GLU A 215 29.71 3.89 -42.27
CA GLU A 215 29.95 4.66 -43.48
C GLU A 215 30.95 3.95 -44.40
N GLU A 216 30.53 3.54 -45.60
CA GLU A 216 31.47 3.31 -46.70
C GLU A 216 31.92 4.67 -47.25
N ILE A 217 33.13 5.07 -46.90
CA ILE A 217 33.90 6.12 -47.54
C ILE A 217 34.42 5.55 -48.86
N ASP A 218 33.81 5.91 -49.97
CA ASP A 218 34.40 5.78 -51.30
C ASP A 218 35.42 6.92 -51.49
N ASP A 219 36.71 6.54 -51.51
CA ASP A 219 37.81 7.35 -52.03
C ASP A 219 37.59 7.59 -53.54
N ASP A 220 37.04 8.74 -53.91
CA ASP A 220 37.16 9.28 -55.27
C ASP A 220 37.97 10.58 -55.22
N ASP A 221 39.15 10.51 -55.85
CA ASP A 221 40.02 11.60 -56.23
C ASP A 221 39.24 12.75 -56.91
N ASP A 222 39.30 13.96 -56.36
CA ASP A 222 39.22 15.16 -57.20
C ASP A 222 40.01 16.34 -56.60
N ASP A 223 40.57 17.09 -57.54
CA ASP A 223 41.68 18.02 -57.46
C ASP A 223 41.14 19.45 -57.39
N ASP A 224 41.47 20.23 -56.37
CA ASP A 224 41.46 21.69 -56.49
C ASP A 224 42.41 22.44 -55.53
N ASP A 225 43.45 22.99 -56.17
CA ASP A 225 44.19 24.19 -55.84
C ASP A 225 43.39 25.24 -55.01
N PHE A 226 43.87 25.55 -53.79
CA PHE A 226 43.76 26.91 -53.28
C PHE A 226 44.97 27.33 -52.45
N ALA A 227 45.79 28.17 -53.07
CA ALA A 227 46.91 28.86 -52.46
C ALA A 227 46.47 30.14 -51.73
N GLY A 228 47.20 30.46 -50.66
CA GLY A 228 47.24 31.75 -49.97
C GLY A 228 46.72 31.66 -48.54
N ASP A 229 47.27 32.33 -47.54
CA ASP A 229 48.43 33.22 -47.40
C ASP A 229 48.51 33.43 -45.87
N ASP A 230 49.72 33.55 -45.33
CA ASP A 230 50.09 34.35 -44.15
C ASP A 230 49.13 34.47 -42.93
N ALA A 231 49.59 33.98 -41.76
CA ALA A 231 50.17 34.84 -40.71
C ALA A 231 49.84 34.43 -39.25
N GLU A 232 50.93 34.47 -38.46
CA GLU A 232 51.07 34.81 -37.02
C GLU A 232 50.76 33.79 -35.90
N ASP A 233 51.82 33.69 -35.09
CA ASP A 233 52.15 32.98 -33.84
C ASP A 233 51.49 33.63 -32.57
N PRO A 234 51.97 33.41 -31.32
CA PRO A 234 51.68 32.37 -30.32
C PRO A 234 50.91 32.87 -29.06
N ALA A 235 50.43 31.95 -28.22
CA ALA A 235 50.43 32.05 -26.74
C ALA A 235 49.95 30.71 -26.13
N LEU A 236 50.81 29.89 -25.51
CA LEU A 236 51.13 29.89 -24.07
C LEU A 236 49.91 30.08 -23.14
N GLU A 237 49.57 29.03 -22.38
CA GLU A 237 49.59 29.10 -20.92
C GLU A 237 49.71 27.69 -20.30
N GLU A 238 50.78 27.52 -19.51
CA GLU A 238 50.96 26.48 -18.50
C GLU A 238 49.95 26.67 -17.35
N ILE A 239 49.57 25.56 -16.71
CA ILE A 239 49.63 25.23 -15.26
C ILE A 239 48.81 23.94 -15.09
N GLY A 240 49.15 22.90 -14.34
CA GLY A 240 49.96 22.76 -13.14
C GLY A 240 49.15 21.94 -12.12
N GLN A 241 49.85 21.09 -11.36
CA GLN A 241 49.41 20.31 -10.18
C GLN A 241 48.72 18.95 -10.35
N GLU A 242 49.58 17.93 -10.33
CA GLU A 242 49.62 16.84 -9.34
C GLU A 242 48.90 17.15 -8.00
N ASP A 243 48.05 16.23 -7.54
CA ASP A 243 47.80 15.97 -6.11
C ASP A 243 47.34 14.52 -5.94
N ASP A 244 48.30 13.70 -5.54
CA ASP A 244 48.19 12.41 -4.89
C ASP A 244 47.50 12.54 -3.53
N ALA A 245 46.32 11.94 -3.40
CA ALA A 245 45.64 11.78 -2.11
C ALA A 245 45.42 10.29 -1.83
N GLU A 246 46.43 9.72 -1.19
CA GLU A 246 46.38 8.57 -0.29
C GLU A 246 45.22 8.74 0.71
N TYR A 247 44.29 7.78 0.77
CA TYR A 247 43.29 7.71 1.85
C TYR A 247 43.36 6.36 2.56
N ASP A 248 43.59 6.52 3.86
CA ASP A 248 44.06 5.59 4.88
C ASP A 248 43.01 4.52 5.28
N GLU A 249 43.44 3.26 5.30
CA GLU A 249 42.82 2.20 6.07
C GLU A 249 43.01 2.44 7.57
N LYS A 250 41.93 2.79 8.29
CA LYS A 250 41.57 2.27 9.62
C LYS A 250 40.44 3.08 10.23
N THR A 251 39.34 2.41 10.59
CA THR A 251 38.64 2.60 11.87
C THR A 251 37.61 1.49 12.07
N LEU A 252 38.11 0.29 12.41
CA LEU A 252 37.34 -0.73 13.10
C LEU A 252 37.62 -0.58 14.59
N LYS A 253 36.63 -0.16 15.38
CA LYS A 253 36.43 -0.62 16.77
C LYS A 253 35.18 -0.02 17.43
N ASN A 254 34.55 -0.91 18.19
CA ASN A 254 33.59 -0.73 19.27
C ASN A 254 32.14 -0.49 18.87
N ASP A 255 31.34 -1.55 18.98
CA ASP A 255 30.26 -1.56 19.98
C ASP A 255 29.88 -3.02 20.31
N GLN A 256 30.27 -3.48 21.51
CA GLN A 256 29.72 -4.68 22.14
C GLN A 256 28.54 -4.23 23.02
N PRO A 257 27.33 -4.80 22.89
CA PRO A 257 26.37 -4.74 23.98
C PRO A 257 26.71 -5.77 25.06
N ALA A 258 26.64 -5.30 26.30
CA ALA A 258 26.89 -6.04 27.53
C ALA A 258 25.88 -7.18 27.73
N GLU A 259 26.38 -8.25 28.33
CA GLU A 259 25.64 -9.41 28.82
C GLU A 259 24.91 -9.02 30.11
N ASP A 260 23.61 -9.30 30.19
CA ASP A 260 22.86 -9.23 31.45
C ASP A 260 23.00 -10.58 32.18
N ASP A 261 23.71 -10.52 33.31
CA ASP A 261 23.81 -11.56 34.34
C ASP A 261 22.42 -11.93 34.90
N ILE A 262 21.97 -13.16 34.69
CA ILE A 262 20.93 -13.79 35.51
C ILE A 262 21.60 -14.88 36.36
N ASP A 263 21.95 -14.48 37.58
CA ASP A 263 22.43 -15.33 38.67
C ASP A 263 21.35 -16.34 39.10
N GLY A 264 21.76 -17.60 39.17
CA GLY A 264 20.94 -18.72 39.60
C GLY A 264 21.17 -19.04 41.07
N GLY A 265 20.16 -18.83 41.90
CA GLY A 265 20.09 -19.30 43.28
C GLY A 265 19.09 -20.45 43.45
N LYS A 266 19.61 -21.68 43.43
CA LYS A 266 19.14 -22.88 44.18
C LYS A 266 19.00 -22.50 45.66
N GLU A 267 18.20 -23.06 46.58
CA GLU A 267 17.61 -24.37 46.86
C GLU A 267 16.65 -24.14 48.07
N ASP A 268 15.51 -24.82 48.21
CA ASP A 268 15.23 -25.78 49.31
C ASP A 268 13.75 -26.24 49.16
N LEU A 269 13.42 -27.51 48.86
CA LEU A 269 13.20 -28.61 49.82
C LEU A 269 12.34 -28.26 51.05
N ALA A 270 11.03 -28.55 50.97
CA ALA A 270 10.27 -29.16 52.07
C ALA A 270 8.93 -29.74 51.58
N ASP A 271 8.89 -31.06 51.58
CA ASP A 271 7.76 -31.94 51.89
C ASP A 271 6.83 -31.37 52.99
N VAL A 272 5.51 -31.55 52.90
CA VAL A 272 4.59 -31.92 53.99
C VAL A 272 3.14 -32.04 53.47
N GLN A 273 2.48 -33.05 54.04
CA GLN A 273 1.24 -33.73 53.70
C GLN A 273 -0.07 -32.99 54.05
N ASP A 274 -1.15 -33.61 53.54
CA ASP A 274 -2.43 -33.89 54.21
C ASP A 274 -3.64 -32.94 54.08
N GLU A 275 -4.79 -33.63 53.98
CA GLU A 275 -6.23 -33.28 53.96
C GLU A 275 -6.87 -32.58 52.74
#